data_AF-A0A2A5XFX0-F1
#
_entry.id   AF-A0A2A5XFX0-F1
#
_cell.length_a   1.000
_cell.length_b   1.000
_cell.length_c   1.000
_cell.angle_alpha   90.00
_cell.angle_beta   90.00
_cell.angle_gamma   90.00
#
_symmetry.space_group_name_H-M   'P 1'
#
loop_
_entity.id
_entity.type
_entity.pdbx_description
1 polymer ?
#
loop_
_entity_poly.entity_id
_entity_poly.type
_entity_poly.pdbx_seq_one_letter_code
_entity_poly.pdbx_strand_id
1 'polypeptide(L)'
;DNMPDVSNYDIEASISGTASAVAGAVGLGDGGGGAGIWPIYLSSYVHFMKAEAAMWLGQTTTARDLMEIGMQHSFTKVLGFGALDANADPNFLATQAEVDDFIASILTQFDNAATLDTSLDTSTLNDNFGYPINKSQLDILGEQYLVAMFGGAMDAWNFIRRTGHPRTLSRGLMAPVESGPFPRTGLYPFGEISANPNIIQREDNNTLVFWDAGAQNPAN
;
A
#
# COMPACT_ATOMS: atom_id res chain seq x y z
N ASP A 1 -7.63 26.62 5.47
CA ASP A 1 -7.52 26.29 6.91
C ASP A 1 -7.41 27.61 7.67
N ASN A 2 -7.50 27.62 9.00
CA ASN A 2 -7.29 28.85 9.77
C ASN A 2 -5.82 29.03 10.17
N MET A 3 -4.90 28.43 9.41
CA MET A 3 -3.46 28.60 9.56
C MET A 3 -2.98 29.64 8.54
N PRO A 4 -2.03 30.51 8.90
CA PRO A 4 -1.41 31.41 7.94
C PRO A 4 -0.62 30.60 6.91
N ASP A 5 -0.96 30.74 5.63
CA ASP A 5 -0.34 30.06 4.47
C ASP A 5 1.18 30.28 4.33
N VAL A 6 1.75 31.27 5.04
CA VAL A 6 3.18 31.59 4.97
C VAL A 6 3.66 32.01 6.36
N SER A 7 4.64 31.29 6.90
CA SER A 7 5.39 31.68 8.09
C SER A 7 6.02 33.07 7.84
N ASN A 8 5.68 34.06 8.65
CA ASN A 8 6.30 35.38 8.56
C ASN A 8 7.76 35.30 9.04
N TYR A 9 8.70 35.19 8.09
CA TYR A 9 10.14 35.08 8.36
C TYR A 9 10.74 36.33 9.05
N ASP A 10 10.00 37.44 9.13
CA ASP A 10 10.47 38.69 9.75
C ASP A 10 10.32 38.72 11.28
N ILE A 11 9.60 37.76 11.88
CA ILE A 11 9.37 37.70 13.34
C ILE A 11 10.32 36.70 14.03
N GLU A 12 10.76 35.65 13.32
CA GLU A 12 11.55 34.56 13.91
C GLU A 12 13.03 34.72 13.54
N ALA A 13 13.82 35.27 14.47
CA ALA A 13 15.23 35.65 14.29
C ALA A 13 16.22 34.50 13.95
N SER A 14 15.73 33.28 13.72
CA SER A 14 16.53 32.16 13.20
C SER A 14 15.65 31.03 12.64
N ILE A 15 16.24 30.18 11.79
CA ILE A 15 15.65 28.91 11.31
C ILE A 15 15.23 28.00 12.49
N SER A 16 15.92 28.11 13.63
CA SER A 16 15.61 27.35 14.85
C SER A 16 14.35 27.87 15.57
N GLY A 17 14.02 29.16 15.44
CA GLY A 17 12.79 29.75 15.97
C GLY A 17 11.57 29.40 15.12
N THR A 18 11.76 29.33 13.79
CA THR A 18 10.71 28.93 12.84
C THR A 18 10.30 27.47 13.01
N ALA A 19 11.24 26.56 13.32
CA ALA A 19 10.91 25.16 13.62
C ALA A 19 10.09 25.00 14.91
N SER A 20 10.32 25.85 15.93
CA SER A 20 9.53 25.85 17.16
C SER A 20 8.13 26.46 16.98
N ALA A 21 7.94 27.31 15.96
CA ALA A 21 6.68 28.01 15.69
C ALA A 21 5.75 27.24 14.72
N VAL A 22 6.28 26.26 13.97
CA VAL A 22 5.51 25.41 13.07
C VAL A 22 5.28 24.06 13.72
N ALA A 23 4.04 23.79 14.16
CA ALA A 23 3.65 22.46 14.63
C ALA A 23 3.91 21.42 13.52
N GLY A 24 4.74 20.41 13.81
CA GLY A 24 5.15 19.39 12.83
C GLY A 24 6.41 19.71 12.03
N ALA A 25 7.20 20.73 12.40
CA ALA A 25 8.52 20.95 11.83
C ALA A 25 9.42 19.72 12.04
N VAL A 26 10.17 19.34 10.99
CA VAL A 26 11.09 18.19 11.03
C VAL A 26 12.51 18.64 11.36
N GLY A 27 13.10 18.07 12.40
CA GLY A 27 14.45 18.38 12.87
C GLY A 27 15.18 17.16 13.41
N LEU A 28 16.48 17.34 13.70
CA LEU A 28 17.33 16.26 14.20
C LEU A 28 16.89 15.88 15.62
N GLY A 29 16.34 14.68 15.79
CA GLY A 29 15.83 14.20 17.08
C GLY A 29 14.32 14.40 17.27
N ASP A 30 13.63 15.06 16.33
CA ASP A 30 12.17 15.19 16.36
C ASP A 30 11.47 13.87 16.01
N GLY A 31 10.20 13.75 16.39
CA GLY A 31 9.45 12.51 16.29
C GLY A 31 9.99 11.44 17.25
N GLY A 32 10.13 10.20 16.75
CA GLY A 32 10.68 9.08 17.51
C GLY A 32 12.18 9.10 17.78
N GLY A 33 12.90 10.19 17.47
CA GLY A 33 14.34 10.32 17.78
C GLY A 33 15.24 9.24 17.14
N GLY A 34 14.85 8.68 16.00
CA GLY A 34 15.56 7.57 15.34
C GLY A 34 15.15 6.17 15.82
N ALA A 35 14.16 6.04 16.72
CA ALA A 35 13.57 4.76 17.14
C ALA A 35 12.64 4.13 16.09
N GLY A 36 12.85 4.44 14.80
CA GLY A 36 12.14 3.83 13.69
C GLY A 36 12.53 2.36 13.50
N ILE A 37 11.84 1.69 12.57
CA ILE A 37 12.15 0.32 12.18
C ILE A 37 12.34 0.21 10.67
N TRP A 38 13.08 -0.81 10.25
CA TRP A 38 13.08 -1.30 8.87
C TRP A 38 12.35 -2.65 8.83
N PRO A 39 11.04 -2.68 8.51
CA PRO A 39 10.29 -3.93 8.50
C PRO A 39 10.80 -4.86 7.40
N ILE A 40 11.21 -6.08 7.77
CA ILE A 40 11.50 -7.16 6.80
C ILE A 40 10.26 -8.05 6.68
N TYR A 41 9.75 -8.54 7.81
CA TYR A 41 8.56 -9.36 7.89
C TYR A 41 7.83 -9.06 9.20
N LEU A 42 6.57 -8.64 9.13
CA LEU A 42 5.74 -8.35 10.30
C LEU A 42 4.67 -9.43 10.51
N SER A 43 4.17 -9.52 11.75
CA SER A 43 3.07 -10.43 12.07
C SER A 43 1.80 -10.12 11.26
N SER A 44 1.52 -8.85 10.97
CA SER A 44 0.44 -8.44 10.08
C SER A 44 0.58 -9.09 8.70
N TYR A 45 1.80 -9.09 8.13
CA TYR A 45 2.04 -9.60 6.78
C TYR A 45 1.74 -11.10 6.72
N VAL A 46 2.21 -11.85 7.72
CA VAL A 46 1.97 -13.29 7.81
C VAL A 46 0.47 -13.61 7.88
N HIS A 47 -0.31 -12.81 8.61
CA HIS A 47 -1.76 -13.03 8.68
C HIS A 47 -2.46 -12.73 7.35
N PHE A 48 -2.07 -11.67 6.63
CA PHE A 48 -2.57 -11.42 5.28
C PHE A 48 -2.17 -12.52 4.28
N MET A 49 -0.94 -13.03 4.33
CA MET A 49 -0.52 -14.17 3.49
C MET A 49 -1.32 -15.44 3.80
N LYS A 50 -1.59 -15.71 5.09
CA LYS A 50 -2.46 -16.84 5.47
C LYS A 50 -3.90 -16.60 5.03
N ALA A 51 -4.41 -15.38 5.14
CA ALA A 51 -5.74 -15.01 4.67
C ALA A 51 -5.87 -15.24 3.17
N GLU A 52 -4.87 -14.84 2.41
CA GLU A 52 -4.83 -15.08 0.98
C GLU A 52 -4.76 -16.59 0.66
N ALA A 53 -3.91 -17.35 1.34
CA ALA A 53 -3.86 -18.79 1.15
C ALA A 53 -5.23 -19.44 1.42
N ALA A 54 -5.94 -18.99 2.46
CA ALA A 54 -7.30 -19.45 2.75
C ALA A 54 -8.29 -19.07 1.62
N MET A 55 -8.17 -17.89 1.01
CA MET A 55 -8.95 -17.51 -0.18
C MET A 55 -8.74 -18.49 -1.34
N TRP A 56 -7.48 -18.82 -1.66
CA TRP A 56 -7.16 -19.76 -2.74
C TRP A 56 -7.61 -21.20 -2.46
N LEU A 57 -7.77 -21.55 -1.18
CA LEU A 57 -8.32 -22.84 -0.75
C LEU A 57 -9.86 -22.82 -0.64
N GLY A 58 -10.53 -21.71 -0.96
CA GLY A 58 -11.98 -21.57 -0.86
C GLY A 58 -12.51 -21.42 0.57
N GLN A 59 -11.64 -21.13 1.55
CA GLN A 59 -11.97 -20.99 2.97
C GLN A 59 -12.18 -19.50 3.31
N THR A 60 -13.21 -18.88 2.73
CA THR A 60 -13.45 -17.43 2.81
C THR A 60 -13.69 -16.92 4.23
N THR A 61 -14.37 -17.69 5.10
CA THR A 61 -14.52 -17.33 6.52
C THR A 61 -13.17 -17.29 7.23
N THR A 62 -12.31 -18.29 7.01
CA THR A 62 -10.96 -18.30 7.58
C THR A 62 -10.11 -17.16 7.03
N ALA A 63 -10.27 -16.81 5.76
CA ALA A 63 -9.60 -15.65 5.17
C ALA A 63 -10.03 -14.34 5.84
N ARG A 64 -11.32 -14.15 6.06
CA ARG A 64 -11.89 -12.99 6.76
C ARG A 64 -11.31 -12.83 8.17
N ASP A 65 -11.31 -13.90 8.97
CA ASP A 65 -10.81 -13.87 10.35
C ASP A 65 -9.30 -13.58 10.40
N LEU A 66 -8.52 -14.16 9.46
CA LEU A 66 -7.08 -13.89 9.36
C LEU A 66 -6.79 -12.46 8.89
N MET A 67 -7.61 -11.92 7.98
CA MET A 67 -7.51 -10.52 7.52
C MET A 67 -7.74 -9.56 8.70
N GLU A 68 -8.77 -9.82 9.52
CA GLU A 68 -9.05 -9.06 10.74
C GLU A 68 -7.84 -9.03 11.68
N ILE A 69 -7.25 -10.19 12.00
CA ILE A 69 -6.06 -10.27 12.86
C ILE A 69 -4.88 -9.51 12.22
N GLY A 70 -4.71 -9.61 10.90
CA GLY A 70 -3.69 -8.88 10.15
C GLY A 70 -3.83 -7.36 10.31
N MET A 71 -5.05 -6.84 10.21
CA MET A 71 -5.36 -5.42 10.42
C MET A 71 -5.11 -5.01 11.88
N GLN A 72 -5.61 -5.78 12.85
CA GLN A 72 -5.40 -5.51 14.29
C GLN A 72 -3.90 -5.42 14.63
N HIS A 73 -3.08 -6.34 14.11
CA HIS A 73 -1.63 -6.32 14.31
C HIS A 73 -0.96 -5.11 13.65
N SER A 74 -1.45 -4.68 12.48
CA SER A 74 -0.96 -3.48 11.80
C SER A 74 -1.24 -2.22 12.61
N PHE A 75 -2.50 -2.02 13.04
CA PHE A 75 -2.89 -0.87 13.86
C PHE A 75 -2.16 -0.84 15.20
N THR A 76 -2.09 -1.97 15.90
CA THR A 76 -1.33 -2.08 17.16
C THR A 76 0.12 -1.63 16.98
N LYS A 77 0.75 -2.02 15.87
CA LYS A 77 2.13 -1.65 15.56
C LYS A 77 2.27 -0.16 15.28
N VAL A 78 1.40 0.41 14.43
CA VAL A 78 1.44 1.83 14.03
C VAL A 78 1.14 2.75 15.20
N LEU A 79 0.07 2.47 15.96
CA LEU A 79 -0.29 3.27 17.13
C LEU A 79 0.80 3.23 18.22
N GLY A 80 1.55 2.12 18.30
CA GLY A 80 2.73 2.02 19.15
C GLY A 80 3.84 3.02 18.84
N PHE A 81 3.94 3.52 17.60
CA PHE A 81 4.91 4.57 17.25
C PHE A 81 4.53 5.95 17.74
N GLY A 82 3.23 6.24 17.93
CA GLY A 82 2.78 7.53 18.47
C GLY A 82 3.36 7.81 19.86
N ALA A 83 3.54 6.76 20.68
CA ALA A 83 4.16 6.89 22.00
C ALA A 83 5.67 7.21 21.96
N LEU A 84 6.33 7.07 20.81
CA LEU A 84 7.75 7.41 20.65
C LEU A 84 7.95 8.89 20.32
N ASP A 85 6.91 9.58 19.86
CA ASP A 85 6.94 11.01 19.56
C ASP A 85 6.32 11.81 20.71
N ALA A 86 7.17 12.43 21.52
CA ALA A 86 6.73 13.25 22.66
C ALA A 86 5.98 14.53 22.26
N ASN A 87 6.08 14.94 20.99
CA ASN A 87 5.44 16.14 20.44
C ASN A 87 4.22 15.80 19.58
N ALA A 88 3.83 14.51 19.49
CA ALA A 88 2.67 14.09 18.71
C ALA A 88 1.39 14.76 19.25
N ASP A 89 0.66 15.43 18.37
CA ASP A 89 -0.65 16.01 18.72
C ASP A 89 -1.68 14.87 18.88
N PRO A 90 -2.26 14.69 20.09
CA PRO A 90 -3.20 13.62 20.35
C PRO A 90 -4.47 13.66 19.47
N ASN A 91 -4.81 14.82 18.90
CA ASN A 91 -6.00 14.97 18.05
C ASN A 91 -5.86 14.27 16.68
N PHE A 92 -4.64 13.92 16.27
CA PHE A 92 -4.37 13.21 15.01
C PHE A 92 -4.11 11.71 15.23
N LEU A 93 -4.11 11.23 16.47
CA LEU A 93 -3.98 9.81 16.79
C LEU A 93 -5.36 9.14 16.72
N ALA A 94 -5.45 8.06 15.95
CA ALA A 94 -6.68 7.27 15.90
C ALA A 94 -6.97 6.63 17.27
N THR A 95 -8.22 6.74 17.69
CA THR A 95 -8.74 6.09 18.89
C THR A 95 -9.04 4.61 18.62
N GLN A 96 -9.13 3.81 19.69
CA GLN A 96 -9.50 2.40 19.55
C GLN A 96 -10.88 2.21 18.90
N ALA A 97 -11.83 3.10 19.21
CA ALA A 97 -13.16 3.06 18.61
C ALA A 97 -13.11 3.27 17.09
N GLU A 98 -12.33 4.24 16.61
CA GLU A 98 -12.16 4.47 15.17
C GLU A 98 -11.48 3.29 14.47
N VAL A 99 -10.52 2.65 15.13
CA VAL A 99 -9.87 1.43 14.61
C VAL A 99 -10.87 0.28 14.50
N ASP A 100 -11.66 0.03 15.55
CA ASP A 100 -12.64 -1.04 15.58
C ASP A 100 -13.76 -0.80 14.53
N ASP A 101 -14.24 0.43 14.43
CA ASP A 101 -15.24 0.84 13.42
C ASP A 101 -14.70 0.69 12.00
N PHE A 102 -13.43 1.05 11.75
CA PHE A 102 -12.79 0.87 10.46
C PHE A 102 -12.66 -0.61 10.10
N ILE A 103 -12.16 -1.45 11.02
CA ILE A 103 -12.04 -2.89 10.81
C ILE A 103 -13.42 -3.51 10.53
N ALA A 104 -14.44 -3.17 11.32
CA ALA A 104 -15.81 -3.66 11.12
C ALA A 104 -16.37 -3.24 9.76
N SER A 105 -16.09 -2.00 9.32
CA SER A 105 -16.48 -1.51 8.00
C SER A 105 -15.83 -2.31 6.86
N ILE A 106 -14.54 -2.59 6.95
CA ILE A 106 -13.83 -3.39 5.95
C ILE A 106 -14.33 -4.84 5.92
N LEU A 107 -14.57 -5.45 7.08
CA LEU A 107 -15.11 -6.81 7.15
C LEU A 107 -16.52 -6.88 6.58
N THR A 108 -17.35 -5.86 6.81
CA THR A 108 -18.68 -5.75 6.20
C THR A 108 -18.58 -5.65 4.68
N GLN A 109 -17.62 -4.88 4.15
CA GLN A 109 -17.37 -4.83 2.71
C GLN A 109 -16.94 -6.20 2.17
N PHE A 110 -16.08 -6.92 2.90
CA PHE A 110 -15.60 -8.25 2.52
C PHE A 110 -16.73 -9.29 2.49
N ASP A 111 -17.61 -9.28 3.49
CA ASP A 111 -18.74 -10.20 3.60
C ASP A 111 -19.77 -9.99 2.47
N ASN A 112 -19.90 -8.76 1.98
CA ASN A 112 -20.83 -8.39 0.89
C ASN A 112 -20.23 -8.50 -0.52
N ALA A 113 -18.92 -8.74 -0.63
CA ALA A 113 -18.22 -8.80 -1.91
C ALA A 113 -18.27 -10.20 -2.52
N ALA A 114 -18.21 -10.27 -3.85
CA ALA A 114 -17.98 -11.55 -4.55
C ALA A 114 -16.56 -12.06 -4.27
N THR A 115 -16.38 -13.39 -4.19
CA THR A 115 -15.09 -14.00 -3.81
C THR A 115 -13.94 -13.64 -4.74
N LEU A 116 -14.17 -13.69 -6.05
CA LEU A 116 -13.20 -13.30 -7.07
C LEU A 116 -13.96 -12.66 -8.23
N ASP A 117 -13.45 -11.54 -8.70
CA ASP A 117 -13.91 -10.90 -9.93
C ASP A 117 -12.69 -10.29 -10.61
N THR A 118 -12.49 -10.63 -11.88
CA THR A 118 -11.36 -10.14 -12.70
C THR A 118 -11.81 -9.13 -13.73
N SER A 119 -13.10 -8.75 -13.73
CA SER A 119 -13.66 -7.82 -14.71
C SER A 119 -13.16 -6.39 -14.48
N LEU A 120 -13.05 -5.63 -15.57
CA LEU A 120 -13.05 -4.18 -15.53
C LEU A 120 -14.49 -3.69 -15.46
N ASP A 121 -14.72 -2.56 -14.78
CA ASP A 121 -15.91 -1.78 -15.09
C ASP A 121 -15.71 -1.05 -16.43
N THR A 122 -16.21 -1.67 -17.48
CA THR A 122 -16.26 -1.08 -18.82
C THR A 122 -17.59 -0.35 -19.08
N SER A 123 -18.51 -0.35 -18.12
CA SER A 123 -19.88 0.15 -18.32
C SER A 123 -19.95 1.67 -18.35
N THR A 124 -18.94 2.35 -17.80
CA THR A 124 -18.92 3.81 -17.68
C THR A 124 -17.50 4.38 -17.86
N LEU A 125 -17.03 4.45 -19.11
CA LEU A 125 -15.87 5.29 -19.48
C LEU A 125 -16.08 6.80 -19.17
N ASN A 126 -17.19 7.18 -18.54
CA ASN A 126 -17.64 8.53 -18.27
C ASN A 126 -18.03 8.83 -16.80
N ASP A 127 -18.01 7.88 -15.85
CA ASP A 127 -18.34 8.20 -14.44
C ASP A 127 -17.33 7.74 -13.37
N ASN A 128 -16.45 6.75 -13.65
CA ASN A 128 -15.52 6.23 -12.63
C ASN A 128 -14.08 5.98 -13.13
N PHE A 129 -13.62 6.65 -14.19
CA PHE A 129 -12.25 6.51 -14.72
C PHE A 129 -11.80 5.04 -15.01
N GLY A 130 -12.74 4.11 -15.17
CA GLY A 130 -12.49 2.67 -15.36
C GLY A 130 -12.12 1.89 -14.09
N TYR A 131 -12.29 2.47 -12.90
CA TYR A 131 -12.15 1.74 -11.64
C TYR A 131 -13.35 0.80 -11.43
N PRO A 132 -13.16 -0.39 -10.83
CA PRO A 132 -14.28 -1.27 -10.51
C PRO A 132 -15.22 -0.60 -9.50
N ILE A 133 -16.51 -0.51 -9.83
CA ILE A 133 -17.54 -0.04 -8.87
C ILE A 133 -17.69 -1.04 -7.72
N ASN A 134 -17.64 -2.34 -8.02
CA ASN A 134 -17.76 -3.41 -7.03
C ASN A 134 -16.40 -4.08 -6.79
N LYS A 135 -15.95 -4.07 -5.53
CA LYS A 135 -14.75 -4.78 -5.10
C LYS A 135 -15.05 -6.27 -4.93
N SER A 136 -14.08 -7.11 -5.26
CA SER A 136 -14.08 -8.52 -4.84
C SER A 136 -13.46 -8.65 -3.45
N GLN A 137 -13.65 -9.80 -2.81
CA GLN A 137 -12.98 -10.14 -1.56
C GLN A 137 -11.45 -10.07 -1.69
N LEU A 138 -10.90 -10.47 -2.85
CA LEU A 138 -9.47 -10.38 -3.10
C LEU A 138 -8.98 -8.94 -3.31
N ASP A 139 -9.82 -8.04 -3.83
CA ASP A 139 -9.51 -6.61 -3.88
C ASP A 139 -9.42 -6.02 -2.48
N ILE A 140 -10.41 -6.31 -1.62
CA ILE A 140 -10.47 -5.78 -0.26
C ILE A 140 -9.27 -6.31 0.56
N LEU A 141 -8.97 -7.60 0.45
CA LEU A 141 -7.79 -8.19 1.08
C LEU A 141 -6.50 -7.54 0.57
N GLY A 142 -6.37 -7.39 -0.75
CA GLY A 142 -5.19 -6.78 -1.38
C GLY A 142 -4.98 -5.33 -0.94
N GLU A 143 -6.04 -4.52 -0.90
CA GLU A 143 -5.99 -3.13 -0.41
C GLU A 143 -5.47 -3.06 1.03
N GLN A 144 -6.05 -3.85 1.94
CA GLN A 144 -5.62 -3.84 3.34
C GLN A 144 -4.21 -4.39 3.52
N TYR A 145 -3.82 -5.37 2.70
CA TYR A 145 -2.48 -5.91 2.75
C TYR A 145 -1.45 -4.84 2.33
N LEU A 146 -1.71 -4.13 1.23
CA LEU A 146 -0.86 -3.04 0.75
C LEU A 146 -0.74 -1.90 1.78
N VAL A 147 -1.84 -1.54 2.45
CA VAL A 147 -1.84 -0.55 3.54
C VAL A 147 -0.98 -1.02 4.71
N ALA A 148 -1.05 -2.30 5.07
CA ALA A 148 -0.23 -2.85 6.14
C ALA A 148 1.26 -2.95 5.77
N MET A 149 1.62 -3.06 4.49
CA MET A 149 2.98 -3.32 3.98
C MET A 149 3.92 -2.11 3.94
N PHE A 150 3.93 -1.27 4.97
CA PHE A 150 4.90 -0.18 5.07
C PHE A 150 6.35 -0.72 5.05
N GLY A 151 7.15 -0.32 4.06
CA GLY A 151 8.51 -0.84 3.84
C GLY A 151 8.60 -2.20 3.11
N GLY A 152 7.47 -2.81 2.75
CA GLY A 152 7.38 -4.12 2.08
C GLY A 152 7.09 -4.08 0.57
N ALA A 153 7.47 -3.00 -0.13
CA ALA A 153 7.01 -2.71 -1.50
C ALA A 153 7.28 -3.83 -2.53
N MET A 154 8.37 -4.59 -2.38
CA MET A 154 8.66 -5.70 -3.29
C MET A 154 7.62 -6.82 -3.22
N ASP A 155 7.07 -7.08 -2.03
CA ASP A 155 6.06 -8.12 -1.88
C ASP A 155 4.68 -7.64 -2.35
N ALA A 156 4.37 -6.34 -2.21
CA ALA A 156 3.21 -5.74 -2.86
C ALA A 156 3.31 -5.85 -4.40
N TRP A 157 4.49 -5.59 -4.97
CA TRP A 157 4.73 -5.77 -6.41
C TRP A 157 4.55 -7.24 -6.84
N ASN A 158 5.00 -8.20 -6.04
CA ASN A 158 4.78 -9.63 -6.31
C ASN A 158 3.30 -10.02 -6.20
N PHE A 159 2.59 -9.52 -5.20
CA PHE A 159 1.17 -9.76 -5.00
C PHE A 159 0.36 -9.31 -6.22
N ILE A 160 0.62 -8.10 -6.71
CA ILE A 160 -0.06 -7.56 -7.90
C ILE A 160 0.23 -8.41 -9.14
N ARG A 161 1.49 -8.81 -9.37
CA ARG A 161 1.85 -9.63 -10.54
C ARG A 161 1.24 -11.03 -10.50
N ARG A 162 1.15 -11.63 -9.31
CA ARG A 162 0.58 -12.97 -9.14
C ARG A 162 -0.95 -12.98 -9.22
N THR A 163 -1.60 -11.95 -8.71
CA THR A 163 -3.06 -11.94 -8.53
C THR A 163 -3.81 -11.03 -9.50
N GLY A 164 -3.16 -10.00 -10.04
CA GLY A 164 -3.84 -8.91 -10.75
C GLY A 164 -4.67 -7.99 -9.85
N HIS A 165 -4.56 -8.13 -8.52
CA HIS A 165 -5.34 -7.40 -7.52
C HIS A 165 -4.42 -6.52 -6.64
N PRO A 166 -4.95 -5.49 -5.97
CA PRO A 166 -6.33 -5.00 -6.08
C PRO A 166 -6.54 -4.25 -7.41
N ARG A 167 -7.73 -4.40 -7.98
CA ARG A 167 -8.15 -3.74 -9.22
C ARG A 167 -8.39 -2.23 -9.04
N THR A 168 -8.32 -1.75 -7.81
CA THR A 168 -8.54 -0.35 -7.39
C THR A 168 -7.25 0.46 -7.27
N LEU A 169 -6.10 -0.10 -7.67
CA LEU A 169 -4.82 0.63 -7.62
C LEU A 169 -4.85 1.91 -8.44
N SER A 170 -4.29 2.97 -7.87
CA SER A 170 -4.12 4.24 -8.56
C SER A 170 -3.35 4.06 -9.87
N ARG A 171 -3.90 4.61 -10.94
CA ARG A 171 -3.31 4.57 -12.28
C ARG A 171 -2.32 5.73 -12.48
N GLY A 172 -1.37 5.55 -13.40
CA GLY A 172 -0.57 6.67 -13.89
C GLY A 172 -1.46 7.73 -14.56
N LEU A 173 -1.06 9.00 -14.48
CA LEU A 173 -1.76 10.11 -15.16
C LEU A 173 -1.57 10.11 -16.68
N MET A 174 -0.59 9.36 -17.16
CA MET A 174 -0.25 9.23 -18.58
C MET A 174 -1.24 8.30 -19.28
N ALA A 175 -1.46 8.50 -20.58
CA ALA A 175 -2.40 7.64 -21.30
C ALA A 175 -1.89 6.19 -21.31
N PRO A 176 -2.77 5.17 -21.30
CA PRO A 176 -2.36 3.76 -21.32
C PRO A 176 -1.43 3.42 -22.50
N VAL A 177 -1.63 4.08 -23.65
CA VAL A 177 -0.78 3.93 -24.83
C VAL A 177 0.65 4.44 -24.63
N GLU A 178 0.88 5.36 -23.69
CA GLU A 178 2.20 5.93 -23.37
C GLU A 178 2.90 5.16 -22.26
N SER A 179 2.14 4.70 -21.26
CA SER A 179 2.70 4.05 -20.05
C SER A 179 3.01 2.57 -20.24
N GLY A 180 2.29 1.91 -21.14
CA GLY A 180 2.31 0.45 -21.24
C GLY A 180 1.66 -0.24 -20.04
N PRO A 181 1.64 -1.58 -20.03
CA PRO A 181 1.04 -2.34 -18.94
C PRO A 181 1.91 -2.29 -17.68
N PHE A 182 1.33 -2.71 -16.56
CA PHE A 182 2.06 -2.77 -15.28
C PHE A 182 3.35 -3.60 -15.40
N PRO A 183 4.52 -3.03 -15.04
CA PRO A 183 5.79 -3.69 -15.25
C PRO A 183 5.85 -4.99 -14.45
N ARG A 184 6.15 -6.07 -15.16
CA ARG A 184 6.26 -7.42 -14.63
C ARG A 184 7.68 -7.77 -14.22
N THR A 185 8.68 -7.13 -14.82
CA THR A 185 10.09 -7.39 -14.51
C THR A 185 10.93 -6.14 -14.62
N GLY A 186 12.14 -6.17 -14.05
CA GLY A 186 13.15 -5.16 -14.31
C GLY A 186 14.17 -5.65 -15.35
N LEU A 187 14.80 -4.69 -16.04
CA LEU A 187 15.94 -4.95 -16.90
C LEU A 187 17.15 -5.42 -16.07
N TYR A 188 18.03 -6.21 -16.68
CA TYR A 188 19.28 -6.57 -16.02
C TYR A 188 20.19 -5.34 -15.90
N PRO A 189 20.93 -5.19 -14.78
CA PRO A 189 21.88 -4.11 -14.63
C PRO A 189 22.90 -4.08 -15.77
N PHE A 190 23.19 -2.89 -16.30
CA PHE A 190 24.11 -2.74 -17.43
C PHE A 190 25.52 -3.31 -17.17
N GLY A 191 25.99 -3.22 -15.92
CA GLY A 191 27.28 -3.80 -15.52
C GLY A 191 27.34 -5.31 -15.72
N GLU A 192 26.25 -6.04 -15.45
CA GLU A 192 26.18 -7.49 -15.64
C GLU A 192 26.20 -7.87 -17.13
N ILE A 193 25.46 -7.12 -17.95
CA ILE A 193 25.38 -7.36 -19.40
C ILE A 193 26.72 -7.08 -20.08
N SER A 194 27.42 -6.02 -19.67
CA SER A 194 28.73 -5.68 -20.23
C SER A 194 29.84 -6.62 -19.77
N ALA A 195 29.76 -7.13 -18.53
CA ALA A 195 30.76 -8.06 -17.99
C ALA A 195 30.59 -9.51 -18.47
N ASN A 196 29.37 -9.93 -18.80
CA ASN A 196 29.09 -11.31 -19.21
C ASN A 196 28.32 -11.37 -20.54
N PRO A 197 29.00 -11.66 -21.68
CA PRO A 197 28.38 -11.70 -23.00
C PRO A 197 27.37 -12.85 -23.19
N ASN A 198 27.30 -13.80 -22.25
CA ASN A 198 26.29 -14.87 -22.29
C ASN A 198 24.93 -14.43 -21.75
N ILE A 199 24.84 -13.29 -21.07
CA ILE A 199 23.57 -12.76 -20.57
C ILE A 199 22.91 -11.96 -21.67
N ILE A 200 21.75 -12.43 -22.12
CA ILE A 200 20.91 -11.71 -23.06
C ILE A 200 20.04 -10.73 -22.26
N GLN A 201 20.11 -9.44 -22.63
CA GLN A 201 19.29 -8.40 -22.02
C GLN A 201 17.81 -8.59 -22.38
N ARG A 202 16.93 -8.23 -21.43
CA ARG A 202 15.49 -8.15 -21.68
C ARG A 202 15.17 -6.91 -22.51
N GLU A 203 14.31 -7.06 -23.51
CA GLU A 203 13.90 -5.93 -24.36
C GLU A 203 12.82 -5.07 -23.70
N ASP A 204 12.05 -5.65 -22.77
CA ASP A 204 10.95 -5.01 -22.08
C ASP A 204 10.87 -5.37 -20.59
N ASN A 205 9.94 -4.69 -19.90
CA ASN A 205 9.56 -4.98 -18.53
C ASN A 205 8.29 -5.84 -18.45
N ASN A 206 7.82 -6.43 -19.55
CA ASN A 206 6.54 -7.13 -19.66
C ASN A 206 6.68 -8.65 -19.66
N THR A 207 7.88 -9.15 -19.90
CA THR A 207 8.20 -10.58 -19.91
C THR A 207 7.84 -11.25 -18.58
N LEU A 208 7.12 -12.37 -18.62
CA LEU A 208 6.73 -13.13 -17.42
C LEU A 208 7.94 -13.81 -16.74
N VAL A 209 7.91 -13.88 -15.41
CA VAL A 209 8.81 -14.74 -14.62
C VAL A 209 8.17 -16.10 -14.37
N PHE A 210 8.96 -17.10 -13.98
CA PHE A 210 8.51 -18.49 -13.91
C PHE A 210 7.27 -18.76 -13.04
N TRP A 211 7.05 -17.95 -12.00
CA TRP A 211 5.90 -18.06 -11.09
C TRP A 211 4.74 -17.12 -11.46
N ASP A 212 4.95 -16.20 -12.39
CA ASP A 212 3.93 -15.24 -12.82
C ASP A 212 2.97 -15.95 -13.77
N ALA A 213 1.72 -16.13 -13.33
CA ALA A 213 0.66 -16.78 -14.10
C ALA A 213 0.08 -15.86 -15.21
N GLY A 214 0.60 -14.65 -15.38
CA GLY A 214 0.15 -13.71 -16.40
C GLY A 214 -1.12 -12.95 -16.03
N ALA A 215 -1.54 -12.99 -14.76
CA ALA A 215 -2.70 -12.24 -14.27
C ALA A 215 -2.48 -10.74 -14.51
N GLN A 216 -3.30 -10.12 -15.35
CA GLN A 216 -3.22 -8.68 -15.62
C GLN A 216 -4.11 -7.95 -14.62
N ASN A 217 -3.59 -6.87 -14.04
CA ASN A 217 -4.46 -5.97 -13.31
C ASN A 217 -5.32 -5.23 -14.34
N PRO A 218 -6.65 -5.42 -14.33
CA PRO A 218 -7.54 -4.80 -15.29
C PRO A 218 -7.40 -3.27 -15.36
N ALA A 219 -7.03 -2.60 -14.26
CA ALA A 219 -6.85 -1.15 -14.23
C ALA A 219 -5.56 -0.64 -14.91
N ASN A 220 -4.67 -1.51 -15.41
CA ASN A 220 -3.43 -1.11 -16.08
C ASN A 220 -3.46 -1.39 -17.58
#